data_AF-A0A0B2X1Y3-F1
#
_entry.id   AF-A0A0B2X1Y3-F1
#
_cell.length_a   1.000
_cell.length_b   1.000
_cell.length_c   1.000
_cell.angle_alpha   90.00
_cell.angle_beta   90.00
_cell.angle_gamma   90.00
#
_symmetry.space_group_name_H-M   'P 1'
#
loop_
_entity.id
_entity.type
_entity.pdbx_description
1 polymer ?
#
loop_
_entity_poly.entity_id
_entity_poly.type
_entity_poly.pdbx_seq_one_letter_code
_entity_poly.pdbx_strand_id
1 'polypeptide(L)'
;MSDALSPYAELYANPSGPGDQRPTALQVVEDSGAKGTRTGRVVLVTGGTAGIGVETVRAMHSTGADVYFTARSLEMAAATTEDMDLDSLDSVRKAARDFLTINILVNNAGTNHGLLHSRRADDAVATQMMSPPQGAATSVWAAVAKACEGNGGKYLAHCGVAGTADAAASILDPGAAPHAYDLDGEDRLWELSAKLVGLEKDV
;
A
#
# COMPACT_ATOMS: atom_id res chain seq x y z
N MET A 1 -27.18 2.34 3.01
CA MET A 1 -26.18 3.37 3.35
C MET A 1 -24.83 2.69 3.18
N SER A 2 -23.91 3.26 2.40
CA SER A 2 -22.56 2.69 2.28
C SER A 2 -21.85 2.76 3.63
N ASP A 3 -21.15 1.69 3.99
CA ASP A 3 -20.24 1.68 5.12
C ASP A 3 -19.04 2.58 4.78
N ALA A 4 -18.76 3.58 5.63
CA ALA A 4 -17.68 4.53 5.41
C ALA A 4 -16.29 3.85 5.38
N LEU A 5 -16.17 2.67 6.00
CA LEU A 5 -14.96 1.85 5.98
C LEU A 5 -14.91 0.84 4.84
N SER A 6 -15.91 0.82 3.95
CA SER A 6 -15.99 -0.07 2.79
C SER A 6 -16.69 0.60 1.58
N PRO A 7 -16.29 1.82 1.16
CA PRO A 7 -17.07 2.64 0.22
C PRO A 7 -17.25 2.03 -1.18
N TYR A 8 -16.41 1.06 -1.56
CA TYR A 8 -16.41 0.44 -2.88
C TYR A 8 -16.88 -1.01 -2.88
N ALA A 9 -17.42 -1.53 -1.77
CA ALA A 9 -17.72 -2.96 -1.62
C ALA A 9 -18.55 -3.55 -2.78
N GLU A 10 -19.54 -2.81 -3.28
CA GLU A 10 -20.37 -3.23 -4.42
C GLU A 10 -19.58 -3.41 -5.72
N LEU A 11 -18.53 -2.61 -5.95
CA LEU A 11 -17.69 -2.70 -7.14
C LEU A 11 -16.79 -3.95 -7.12
N TYR A 12 -16.54 -4.53 -5.95
CA TYR A 12 -15.77 -5.76 -5.81
C TYR A 12 -16.62 -7.03 -5.87
N ALA A 13 -17.96 -6.92 -5.95
CA ALA A 13 -18.86 -8.08 -5.93
C ALA A 13 -18.74 -8.97 -7.18
N ASN A 14 -18.51 -8.38 -8.35
CA ASN A 14 -18.50 -9.09 -9.64
C ASN A 14 -17.29 -8.65 -10.49
N PRO A 15 -16.05 -9.00 -10.11
CA PRO A 15 -14.88 -8.58 -10.87
C PRO A 15 -14.87 -9.22 -12.26
N SER A 16 -14.27 -8.54 -13.23
CA SER A 16 -14.15 -9.01 -14.62
C SER A 16 -12.72 -8.84 -15.15
N GLY A 17 -11.73 -8.80 -14.26
CA GLY A 17 -10.31 -8.67 -14.56
C GLY A 17 -9.82 -7.23 -14.62
N PRO A 18 -8.59 -7.01 -15.12
CA PRO A 18 -7.97 -5.69 -15.15
C PRO A 18 -8.77 -4.66 -15.95
N GLY A 19 -9.00 -3.48 -15.36
CA GLY A 19 -9.70 -2.36 -16.00
C GLY A 19 -11.22 -2.41 -15.87
N ASP A 20 -11.74 -3.33 -15.07
CA ASP A 20 -13.16 -3.41 -14.71
C ASP A 20 -13.61 -2.26 -13.79
N GLN A 21 -14.80 -2.39 -13.21
CA GLN A 21 -15.43 -1.35 -12.38
C GLN A 21 -14.69 -1.02 -11.08
N ARG A 22 -13.72 -1.83 -10.64
CA ARG A 22 -13.00 -1.58 -9.38
C ARG A 22 -12.20 -0.27 -9.48
N PRO A 23 -12.15 0.52 -8.40
CA PRO A 23 -11.60 1.87 -8.46
C PRO A 23 -10.11 1.85 -8.75
N THR A 24 -9.63 2.89 -9.44
CA THR A 24 -8.20 3.18 -9.55
C THR A 24 -7.75 4.05 -8.39
N ALA A 25 -6.45 4.09 -8.10
CA ALA A 25 -5.88 4.98 -7.10
C ALA A 25 -6.19 6.47 -7.34
N LEU A 26 -6.22 6.93 -8.60
CA LEU A 26 -6.61 8.30 -8.92
C LEU A 26 -8.10 8.55 -8.65
N GLN A 27 -8.97 7.57 -8.95
CA GLN A 27 -10.40 7.67 -8.63
C GLN A 27 -10.60 7.77 -7.11
N VAL A 28 -9.85 6.99 -6.32
CA VAL A 28 -9.88 7.05 -4.86
C VAL A 28 -9.51 8.45 -4.34
N VAL A 29 -8.48 9.08 -4.92
CA VAL A 29 -8.08 10.45 -4.54
C VAL A 29 -9.20 11.45 -4.83
N GLU A 30 -9.85 11.35 -5.98
CA GLU A 30 -10.95 12.21 -6.38
C GLU A 30 -12.17 12.01 -5.46
N ASP A 31 -12.63 10.77 -5.28
CA ASP A 31 -13.80 10.42 -4.46
C ASP A 31 -13.61 10.79 -2.98
N SER A 32 -12.37 10.69 -2.48
CA SER A 32 -12.02 11.10 -1.11
C SER A 32 -11.89 12.62 -0.96
N GLY A 33 -12.00 13.38 -2.05
CA GLY A 33 -11.80 14.83 -2.07
C GLY A 33 -10.38 15.24 -1.68
N ALA A 34 -9.39 14.38 -1.93
CA ALA A 34 -8.02 14.54 -1.43
C ALA A 34 -7.09 15.30 -2.39
N LYS A 35 -7.55 15.57 -3.63
CA LYS A 35 -6.78 16.30 -4.64
C LYS A 35 -6.35 17.68 -4.15
N GLY A 36 -5.04 17.96 -4.19
CA GLY A 36 -4.45 19.22 -3.72
C GLY A 36 -4.56 19.51 -2.21
N THR A 37 -5.06 18.58 -1.39
CA THR A 37 -5.30 18.80 0.05
C THR A 37 -4.10 18.52 0.96
N ARG A 38 -3.03 17.92 0.42
CA ARG A 38 -1.88 17.43 1.19
C ARG A 38 -0.60 18.24 0.92
N THR A 39 -0.74 19.47 0.43
CA THR A 39 0.40 20.39 0.24
C THR A 39 1.25 20.53 1.50
N GLY A 40 2.57 20.46 1.34
CA GLY A 40 3.55 20.52 2.44
C GLY A 40 3.63 19.24 3.28
N ARG A 41 3.00 18.14 2.84
CA ARG A 41 3.19 16.80 3.43
C ARG A 41 4.19 16.02 2.60
N VAL A 42 5.09 15.34 3.30
CA VAL A 42 6.09 14.46 2.68
C VAL A 42 5.56 13.03 2.65
N VAL A 43 5.54 12.43 1.47
CA VAL A 43 5.14 11.04 1.24
C VAL A 43 6.34 10.26 0.68
N LEU A 44 6.68 9.13 1.30
CA LEU A 44 7.69 8.21 0.78
C LEU A 44 7.03 6.92 0.30
N VAL A 45 7.26 6.52 -0.95
CA VAL A 45 6.79 5.26 -1.52
C VAL A 45 7.97 4.35 -1.85
N THR A 46 8.08 3.18 -1.22
CA THR A 46 9.14 2.24 -1.59
C THR A 46 8.82 1.56 -2.91
N GLY A 47 9.79 1.44 -3.83
CA GLY A 47 9.60 0.75 -5.11
C GLY A 47 8.66 1.48 -6.08
N GLY A 48 8.86 2.79 -6.27
CA GLY A 48 7.98 3.65 -7.07
C GLY A 48 8.22 3.65 -8.59
N THR A 49 9.11 2.80 -9.10
CA THR A 49 9.56 2.87 -10.50
C THR A 49 8.69 2.12 -11.51
N ALA A 50 7.81 1.22 -11.07
CA ALA A 50 6.98 0.40 -11.95
C ALA A 50 5.70 -0.10 -11.27
N GLY A 51 4.76 -0.60 -12.09
CA GLY A 51 3.56 -1.31 -11.62
C GLY A 51 2.72 -0.51 -10.63
N ILE A 52 2.37 -1.13 -9.50
CA ILE A 52 1.55 -0.52 -8.45
C ILE A 52 2.26 0.70 -7.83
N GLY A 53 3.59 0.66 -7.72
CA GLY A 53 4.38 1.73 -7.12
C GLY A 53 4.29 3.04 -7.88
N VAL A 54 4.42 3.02 -9.21
CA VAL A 54 4.32 4.25 -10.02
C VAL A 54 2.92 4.84 -9.99
N GLU A 55 1.88 4.00 -9.94
CA GLU A 55 0.49 4.45 -9.84
C GLU A 55 0.20 5.05 -8.45
N THR A 56 0.79 4.48 -7.40
CA THR A 56 0.74 5.05 -6.04
C THR A 56 1.42 6.42 -6.00
N VAL A 57 2.62 6.55 -6.58
CA VAL A 57 3.34 7.84 -6.66
C VAL A 57 2.50 8.88 -7.39
N ARG A 58 1.92 8.53 -8.55
CA ARG A 58 1.06 9.44 -9.34
C ARG A 58 -0.17 9.90 -8.54
N ALA A 59 -0.86 8.97 -7.89
CA ALA A 59 -2.04 9.29 -7.09
C ALA A 59 -1.68 10.18 -5.90
N MET A 60 -0.64 9.84 -5.14
CA MET A 60 -0.21 10.66 -3.99
C MET A 60 0.27 12.05 -4.44
N HIS A 61 0.98 12.16 -5.58
CA HIS A 61 1.40 13.46 -6.12
C HIS A 61 0.19 14.34 -6.49
N SER A 62 -0.90 13.74 -7.00
CA SER A 62 -2.13 14.49 -7.30
C SER A 62 -2.83 15.08 -6.05
N THR A 63 -2.50 14.59 -4.85
CA THR A 63 -2.95 15.19 -3.58
C THR A 63 -2.22 16.49 -3.24
N GLY A 64 -1.20 16.89 -4.00
CA GLY A 64 -0.36 18.06 -3.74
C GLY A 64 0.79 17.81 -2.77
N ALA A 65 0.96 16.58 -2.30
CA ALA A 65 2.06 16.20 -1.43
C ALA A 65 3.41 16.20 -2.17
N ASP A 66 4.49 16.43 -1.42
CA ASP A 66 5.86 16.23 -1.87
C ASP A 66 6.16 14.72 -1.82
N VAL A 67 6.16 14.08 -3.00
CA VAL A 67 6.30 12.61 -3.10
C VAL A 67 7.71 12.22 -3.49
N TYR A 68 8.32 11.42 -2.65
CA TYR A 68 9.60 10.74 -2.86
C TYR A 68 9.33 9.25 -3.04
N PHE A 69 10.19 8.58 -3.80
CA PHE A 69 10.11 7.13 -3.91
C PHE A 69 11.49 6.52 -4.05
N THR A 70 11.58 5.24 -3.71
CA THR A 70 12.85 4.52 -3.79
C THR A 70 12.97 3.70 -5.06
N ALA A 71 14.21 3.61 -5.54
CA ALA A 71 14.61 2.78 -6.65
C ALA A 71 15.90 2.04 -6.29
N ARG A 72 16.11 0.87 -6.92
CA ARG A 72 17.38 0.13 -6.83
C ARG A 72 18.49 0.74 -7.69
N SER A 73 18.13 1.60 -8.63
CA SER A 73 19.06 2.34 -9.50
C SER A 73 18.41 3.65 -9.92
N LEU A 74 19.10 4.77 -9.69
CA LEU A 74 18.66 6.11 -10.05
C LEU A 74 18.53 6.30 -11.57
N GLU A 75 19.23 5.50 -12.38
CA GLU A 75 19.11 5.54 -13.84
C GLU A 75 17.69 5.17 -14.31
N MET A 76 16.96 4.37 -13.52
CA MET A 76 15.60 3.98 -13.83
C MET A 76 14.54 5.03 -13.42
N ALA A 77 14.95 6.20 -12.93
CA ALA A 77 14.02 7.17 -12.35
C ALA A 77 14.12 8.56 -12.97
N ALA A 78 12.99 9.08 -13.45
CA ALA A 78 12.88 10.40 -14.10
C ALA A 78 12.40 11.52 -13.16
N ALA A 79 12.24 11.26 -11.86
CA ALA A 79 11.69 12.17 -10.84
C ALA A 79 12.47 12.09 -9.52
N THR A 80 12.07 12.83 -8.47
CA THR A 80 12.71 12.83 -7.15
C THR A 80 12.77 11.43 -6.55
N THR A 81 13.96 10.86 -6.51
CA THR A 81 14.18 9.44 -6.22
C THR A 81 15.33 9.28 -5.24
N GLU A 82 15.15 8.38 -4.29
CA GLU A 82 16.20 7.98 -3.35
C GLU A 82 16.80 6.63 -3.73
N ASP A 83 18.13 6.57 -3.69
CA ASP A 83 18.88 5.33 -3.87
C ASP A 83 18.80 4.50 -2.58
N MET A 84 17.86 3.56 -2.56
CA MET A 84 17.62 2.71 -1.39
C MET A 84 17.32 1.28 -1.82
N ASP A 85 18.24 0.40 -1.44
CA ASP A 85 18.09 -1.04 -1.54
C ASP A 85 17.50 -1.58 -0.22
N LEU A 86 16.28 -2.12 -0.29
CA LEU A 86 15.59 -2.67 0.88
C LEU A 86 16.22 -3.95 1.42
N ASP A 87 17.06 -4.63 0.63
CA ASP A 87 17.81 -5.81 1.06
C ASP A 87 19.09 -5.42 1.84
N SER A 88 19.39 -4.13 1.98
CA SER A 88 20.57 -3.61 2.68
C SER A 88 20.18 -2.61 3.78
N LEU A 89 20.33 -3.03 5.05
CA LEU A 89 20.09 -2.15 6.19
C LEU A 89 20.97 -0.90 6.19
N ASP A 90 22.20 -0.98 5.68
CA ASP A 90 23.09 0.18 5.56
C ASP A 90 22.57 1.17 4.51
N SER A 91 22.04 0.67 3.38
CA SER A 91 21.40 1.51 2.37
C SER A 91 20.15 2.19 2.92
N VAL A 92 19.27 1.45 3.60
CA VAL A 92 18.08 1.99 4.27
C VAL A 92 18.46 3.05 5.31
N ARG A 93 19.44 2.78 6.17
CA ARG A 93 19.90 3.74 7.19
C ARG A 93 20.56 4.97 6.58
N LYS A 94 21.19 4.87 5.41
CA LYS A 94 21.76 6.01 4.70
C LYS A 94 20.63 6.90 4.17
N ALA A 95 19.72 6.33 3.39
CA ALA A 95 18.58 7.05 2.81
C ALA A 95 17.68 7.68 3.89
N ALA A 96 17.45 6.97 5.01
CA ALA A 96 16.63 7.49 6.11
C ALA A 96 17.20 8.76 6.78
N ARG A 97 18.52 9.02 6.70
CA ARG A 97 19.11 10.25 7.27
C ARG A 97 18.73 11.50 6.48
N ASP A 98 18.40 11.33 5.21
CA ASP A 98 18.04 12.43 4.32
C ASP A 98 16.57 12.86 4.51
N PHE A 99 15.76 12.03 5.20
CA PHE A 99 14.40 12.36 5.60
C PHE A 99 14.33 12.82 7.07
N LEU A 100 14.24 14.14 7.27
CA LEU A 100 14.02 14.70 8.60
C LEU A 100 12.56 14.56 9.08
N THR A 101 11.59 14.39 8.16
CA THR A 101 10.18 14.19 8.49
C THR A 101 9.47 13.46 7.35
N ILE A 102 8.77 12.36 7.67
CA ILE A 102 7.86 11.66 6.76
C ILE A 102 6.46 11.72 7.36
N ASN A 103 5.46 12.14 6.58
CA ASN A 103 4.07 12.13 7.02
C ASN A 103 3.34 10.85 6.64
N ILE A 104 3.68 10.27 5.48
CA ILE A 104 3.09 9.00 5.00
C ILE A 104 4.22 8.15 4.41
N LEU A 105 4.32 6.91 4.85
CA LEU A 105 5.21 5.90 4.28
C LEU A 105 4.38 4.77 3.66
N VAL A 106 4.56 4.50 2.37
CA VAL A 106 3.92 3.38 1.68
C VAL A 106 4.97 2.31 1.36
N ASN A 107 4.95 1.23 2.14
CA ASN A 107 5.81 0.05 1.94
C ASN A 107 5.30 -0.82 0.78
N ASN A 108 5.42 -0.31 -0.44
CA ASN A 108 4.93 -0.96 -1.66
C ASN A 108 5.90 -1.99 -2.29
N ALA A 109 7.20 -1.86 -2.05
CA ALA A 109 8.18 -2.68 -2.76
C ALA A 109 8.03 -4.17 -2.41
N GLY A 110 8.01 -5.01 -3.45
CA GLY A 110 7.91 -6.45 -3.28
C GLY A 110 8.20 -7.17 -4.60
N THR A 111 8.52 -8.46 -4.50
CA THR A 111 8.68 -9.34 -5.66
C THR A 111 7.71 -10.49 -5.56
N ASN A 112 7.06 -10.85 -6.67
CA ASN A 112 6.22 -12.05 -6.72
C ASN A 112 6.58 -12.82 -8.00
N HIS A 113 7.54 -13.74 -7.87
CA HIS A 113 8.26 -14.32 -9.01
C HIS A 113 7.69 -15.62 -9.58
N GLY A 114 6.48 -16.08 -9.23
CA GLY A 114 6.00 -17.31 -9.90
C GLY A 114 4.54 -17.67 -9.78
N LEU A 115 3.94 -17.54 -8.60
CA LEU A 115 2.68 -18.25 -8.35
C LEU A 115 1.50 -17.66 -9.15
N LEU A 116 1.28 -16.34 -9.09
CA LEU A 116 0.20 -15.68 -9.84
C LEU A 116 0.47 -15.64 -11.35
N HIS A 117 1.71 -15.37 -11.75
CA HIS A 117 2.11 -15.33 -13.16
C HIS A 117 1.90 -16.67 -13.87
N SER A 118 2.10 -17.79 -13.18
CA SER A 118 1.91 -19.15 -13.71
C SER A 118 0.43 -19.54 -13.83
N ARG A 119 -0.47 -18.88 -13.11
CA ARG A 119 -1.91 -19.19 -13.09
C ARG A 119 -2.79 -18.17 -13.80
N ARG A 120 -2.20 -17.16 -14.46
CA ARG A 120 -2.96 -16.13 -15.20
C ARG A 120 -3.84 -16.64 -16.34
N ALA A 121 -3.61 -17.87 -16.82
CA ALA A 121 -4.41 -18.52 -17.85
C ALA A 121 -5.64 -19.24 -17.29
N ASP A 122 -5.76 -19.36 -15.96
CA ASP A 122 -6.96 -19.82 -15.28
C ASP A 122 -7.96 -18.67 -15.21
N ASP A 123 -9.15 -18.85 -15.80
CA ASP A 123 -10.19 -17.83 -15.86
C ASP A 123 -10.57 -17.31 -14.47
N ALA A 124 -10.66 -18.19 -13.46
CA ALA A 124 -11.00 -17.77 -12.10
C ALA A 124 -9.92 -16.85 -11.49
N VAL A 125 -8.65 -17.05 -11.85
CA VAL A 125 -7.55 -16.16 -11.43
C VAL A 125 -7.57 -14.87 -12.25
N ALA A 126 -7.70 -14.97 -13.58
CA ALA A 126 -7.69 -13.83 -14.48
C ALA A 126 -8.80 -12.82 -14.17
N THR A 127 -10.00 -13.31 -13.84
CA THR A 127 -11.15 -12.48 -13.44
C THR A 127 -10.88 -11.70 -12.16
N GLN A 128 -10.09 -12.23 -11.24
CA GLN A 128 -9.76 -11.55 -9.98
C GLN A 128 -8.58 -10.57 -10.11
N MET A 129 -7.71 -10.74 -11.11
CA MET A 129 -6.57 -9.85 -11.33
C MET A 129 -7.00 -8.39 -11.51
N MET A 130 -6.17 -7.48 -11.01
CA MET A 130 -6.35 -6.04 -11.14
C MET A 130 -5.30 -5.44 -12.08
N SER A 131 -5.65 -4.32 -12.72
CA SER A 131 -4.66 -3.45 -13.36
C SER A 131 -3.78 -2.78 -12.28
N PRO A 132 -2.55 -2.31 -12.61
CA PRO A 132 -1.72 -1.59 -11.64
C PRO A 132 -2.40 -0.38 -10.97
N PRO A 133 -3.17 0.46 -11.69
CA PRO A 133 -3.90 1.56 -11.05
C PRO A 133 -4.96 1.08 -10.05
N GLN A 134 -5.61 -0.05 -10.31
CA GLN A 134 -6.57 -0.67 -9.38
C GLN A 134 -5.87 -1.31 -8.18
N GLY A 135 -4.72 -1.96 -8.41
CA GLY A 135 -3.90 -2.55 -7.34
C GLY A 135 -3.38 -1.52 -6.34
N ALA A 136 -3.11 -0.29 -6.79
CA ALA A 136 -2.69 0.81 -5.93
C ALA A 136 -3.83 1.39 -5.06
N ALA A 137 -5.09 1.11 -5.39
CA ALA A 137 -6.24 1.82 -4.82
C ALA A 137 -6.37 1.65 -3.30
N THR A 138 -6.15 0.44 -2.76
CA THR A 138 -6.34 0.19 -1.32
C THR A 138 -5.33 0.95 -0.46
N SER A 139 -4.05 0.95 -0.85
CA SER A 139 -3.01 1.69 -0.12
C SER A 139 -3.22 3.21 -0.20
N VAL A 140 -3.67 3.70 -1.36
CA VAL A 140 -3.99 5.12 -1.51
C VAL A 140 -5.23 5.49 -0.70
N TRP A 141 -6.27 4.64 -0.67
CA TRP A 141 -7.45 4.84 0.16
C TRP A 141 -7.07 4.94 1.64
N ALA A 142 -6.22 4.02 2.12
CA ALA A 142 -5.69 4.06 3.49
C ALA A 142 -4.99 5.39 3.81
N ALA A 143 -4.25 5.95 2.85
CA ALA A 143 -3.48 7.17 3.02
C ALA A 143 -4.31 8.46 2.98
N VAL A 144 -5.45 8.48 2.28
CA VAL A 144 -6.19 9.73 2.00
C VAL A 144 -7.61 9.78 2.55
N ALA A 145 -8.24 8.63 2.82
CA ALA A 145 -9.63 8.58 3.26
C ALA A 145 -9.76 9.06 4.71
N LYS A 146 -10.66 10.03 4.94
CA LYS A 146 -10.97 10.52 6.29
C LYS A 146 -11.47 9.42 7.23
N ALA A 147 -12.15 8.40 6.70
CA ALA A 147 -12.63 7.27 7.49
C ALA A 147 -11.49 6.47 8.16
N CYS A 148 -10.27 6.53 7.61
CA CYS A 148 -9.09 5.85 8.15
C CYS A 148 -8.39 6.66 9.27
N GLU A 149 -8.70 7.95 9.42
CA GLU A 149 -8.08 8.81 10.43
C GLU A 149 -8.42 8.31 11.85
N GLY A 150 -7.39 8.06 12.67
CA GLY A 150 -7.55 7.49 14.01
C GLY A 150 -7.87 6.00 14.05
N ASN A 151 -7.98 5.32 12.90
CA ASN A 151 -8.35 3.90 12.78
C ASN A 151 -7.18 3.04 12.25
N GLY A 152 -6.00 3.17 12.86
CA GLY A 152 -4.80 2.38 12.52
C GLY A 152 -4.87 0.91 12.93
N GLY A 153 -3.83 0.14 12.57
CA GLY A 153 -3.71 -1.28 12.96
C GLY A 153 -4.75 -2.19 12.29
N LYS A 154 -5.13 -1.89 11.04
CA LYS A 154 -6.13 -2.64 10.27
C LYS A 154 -5.52 -3.30 9.04
N TYR A 155 -5.96 -4.52 8.77
CA TYR A 155 -5.78 -5.20 7.51
C TYR A 155 -6.82 -4.68 6.52
N LEU A 156 -6.34 -4.15 5.41
CA LEU A 156 -7.18 -3.53 4.40
C LEU A 156 -7.10 -4.32 3.11
N ALA A 157 -8.25 -4.55 2.50
CA ALA A 157 -8.37 -5.10 1.16
C ALA A 157 -9.56 -4.44 0.47
N HIS A 158 -9.47 -4.30 -0.85
CA HIS A 158 -10.59 -3.81 -1.66
C HIS A 158 -11.11 -2.43 -1.22
N CYS A 159 -10.18 -1.54 -0.84
CA CYS A 159 -10.49 -0.21 -0.29
C CYS A 159 -11.47 -0.27 0.90
N GLY A 160 -11.30 -1.26 1.77
CA GLY A 160 -12.03 -1.36 3.03
C GLY A 160 -11.34 -2.24 4.06
N VAL A 161 -11.92 -2.31 5.26
CA VAL A 161 -11.42 -3.20 6.32
C VAL A 161 -11.80 -4.64 5.98
N ALA A 162 -10.81 -5.50 5.81
CA ALA A 162 -11.07 -6.89 5.45
C ALA A 162 -11.54 -7.70 6.67
N GLY A 163 -12.42 -8.67 6.43
CA GLY A 163 -12.71 -9.74 7.38
C GLY A 163 -11.55 -10.74 7.49
N THR A 164 -11.74 -11.79 8.27
CA THR A 164 -10.83 -12.93 8.33
C THR A 164 -11.04 -13.84 7.12
N ALA A 165 -9.95 -14.27 6.49
CA ALA A 165 -9.97 -15.29 5.44
C ALA A 165 -10.46 -16.63 6.00
N ASP A 166 -11.06 -17.46 5.14
CA ASP A 166 -11.44 -18.82 5.51
C ASP A 166 -10.19 -19.67 5.85
N ALA A 167 -10.30 -20.65 6.75
CA ALA A 167 -9.25 -21.62 7.01
C ALA A 167 -8.87 -22.46 5.76
N ALA A 168 -9.77 -22.54 4.78
CA ALA A 168 -9.52 -23.11 3.45
C ALA A 168 -9.17 -22.06 2.37
N ALA A 169 -8.77 -20.85 2.77
CA ALA A 169 -8.59 -19.71 1.88
C ALA A 169 -7.71 -20.02 0.67
N SER A 170 -8.28 -19.75 -0.50
CA SER A 170 -7.55 -19.68 -1.76
C SER A 170 -6.61 -18.47 -1.76
N ILE A 171 -5.59 -18.49 -2.63
CA ILE A 171 -4.75 -17.31 -2.90
C ILE A 171 -5.56 -16.07 -3.36
N LEU A 172 -6.82 -16.27 -3.73
CA LEU A 172 -7.74 -15.22 -4.17
C LEU A 172 -8.62 -14.65 -3.03
N ASP A 173 -8.57 -15.22 -1.82
CA ASP A 173 -9.32 -14.69 -0.69
C ASP A 173 -8.70 -13.35 -0.23
N PRO A 174 -9.46 -12.24 -0.20
CA PRO A 174 -8.96 -10.93 0.22
C PRO A 174 -8.91 -10.76 1.74
N GLY A 175 -9.36 -11.75 2.51
CA GLY A 175 -9.40 -11.70 3.96
C GLY A 175 -8.02 -11.74 4.62
N ALA A 176 -7.95 -11.20 5.83
CA ALA A 176 -6.78 -11.33 6.67
C ALA A 176 -6.58 -12.80 7.04
N ALA A 177 -5.38 -13.35 6.83
CA ALA A 177 -5.05 -14.69 7.30
C ALA A 177 -5.32 -14.79 8.82
N PRO A 178 -5.74 -15.95 9.37
CA PRO A 178 -6.07 -16.06 10.79
C PRO A 178 -4.94 -15.65 11.74
N HIS A 179 -3.68 -15.76 11.30
CA HIS A 179 -2.49 -15.38 12.05
C HIS A 179 -2.00 -13.94 11.76
N ALA A 180 -2.71 -13.16 10.93
CA ALA A 180 -2.32 -11.80 10.58
C ALA A 180 -2.43 -10.82 11.76
N TYR A 181 -3.27 -11.13 12.75
CA TYR A 181 -3.40 -10.38 13.99
C TYR A 181 -2.87 -11.20 15.17
N ASP A 182 -1.63 -10.92 15.57
CA ASP A 182 -0.99 -11.44 16.77
C ASP A 182 -0.54 -10.24 17.61
N LEU A 183 -1.37 -9.81 18.55
CA LEU A 183 -1.09 -8.62 19.38
C LEU A 183 0.17 -8.81 20.22
N ASP A 184 0.38 -10.01 20.76
CA ASP A 184 1.58 -10.29 21.55
C ASP A 184 2.83 -10.31 20.65
N GLY A 185 2.70 -10.83 19.42
CA GLY A 185 3.74 -10.82 18.41
C GLY A 185 4.10 -9.41 17.94
N GLU A 186 3.09 -8.59 17.67
CA GLU A 186 3.24 -7.16 17.33
C GLU A 186 4.00 -6.42 18.43
N ASP A 187 3.59 -6.61 19.69
CA ASP A 187 4.20 -5.94 20.84
C ASP A 187 5.68 -6.31 21.02
N ARG A 188 6.00 -7.61 20.88
CA ARG A 188 7.40 -8.09 20.92
C ARG A 188 8.21 -7.55 19.76
N LEU A 189 7.64 -7.52 18.55
CA LEU A 189 8.33 -7.03 17.35
C LEU A 189 8.60 -5.52 17.46
N TRP A 190 7.66 -4.76 17.99
CA TRP A 190 7.82 -3.34 18.24
C TRP A 190 8.91 -3.06 19.28
N GLU A 191 8.90 -3.77 20.41
CA GLU A 191 9.94 -3.63 21.44
C GLU A 191 11.33 -3.94 20.89
N LEU A 192 11.48 -5.03 20.13
CA LEU A 192 12.74 -5.38 19.48
C LEU A 192 13.18 -4.32 18.47
N SER A 193 12.25 -3.84 17.63
CA SER A 193 12.55 -2.83 16.61
C SER A 193 13.04 -1.52 17.23
N ALA A 194 12.37 -1.04 18.28
CA ALA A 194 12.79 0.14 19.04
C ALA A 194 14.21 -0.02 19.61
N LYS A 195 14.48 -1.15 20.29
CA LYS A 195 15.82 -1.48 20.80
C LYS A 195 16.90 -1.47 19.71
N LEU A 196 16.62 -2.03 18.54
CA LEU A 196 17.57 -2.11 17.42
C LEU A 196 17.92 -0.74 16.80
N VAL A 197 17.10 0.29 17.04
CA VAL A 197 17.36 1.66 16.60
C VAL A 197 17.69 2.61 17.76
N GLY A 198 17.86 2.08 18.97
CA GLY A 198 18.23 2.87 20.15
C GLY A 198 17.09 3.74 20.70
N LEU A 199 15.84 3.37 20.43
CA LEU A 199 14.65 4.03 20.97
C LEU A 199 14.04 3.18 22.10
N GLU A 200 13.36 3.84 23.03
CA GLU A 200 12.47 3.17 23.98
C GLU A 200 11.09 2.98 23.33
N LYS A 201 10.35 1.97 23.80
CA LYS A 201 8.95 1.79 23.37
C LYS A 201 8.14 2.94 23.96
N ASP A 202 7.63 3.83 23.12
CA ASP A 202 6.62 4.80 23.52
C ASP A 202 5.36 4.03 23.96
N VAL A 203 4.85 4.35 25.17
CA VAL A 203 3.68 3.72 25.82
C VAL A 203 2.40 4.45 25.44
#